data_AF-A0A1F8A458-F1
#
_entry.id   AF-A0A1F8A458-F1
#
_cell.length_a   1.000
_cell.length_b   1.000
_cell.length_c   1.000
_cell.angle_alpha   90.00
_cell.angle_beta   90.00
_cell.angle_gamma   90.00
#
_symmetry.space_group_name_H-M   'P 1'
#
loop_
_entity.id
_entity.type
_entity.pdbx_description
1 polymer ?
#
loop_
_entity_poly.entity_id
_entity_poly.type
_entity_poly.pdbx_seq_one_letter_code
_entity_poly.pdbx_strand_id
1 'polypeptide(L)'
;MGQVLPTHRLAHSPYGGVAQPAVTQAIRLLSKGPFPVNAHNARPERQHWSLQNVCVDPFSDLPIAYTTNGEDSHLAPSAFSCNSYSWVHIFPEGKIHQAPNKTMRYFKWGVARLILETNECPDVVPMWVEGFDQVMHESREFPRFLPRPGKDVSVTFGQKVDTDAVFGDMRRRWRDLKAKAELKAPETRDLPVGVLSDELLNGKEAVELRKEVTKKVRDLVLDVRRSRGLPDEDPKEGLVETWIQEGPKREGKMDDESWVRDI
;
A
#
# COMPACT_ATOMS: atom_id res chain seq x y z
N MET A 1 14.88 8.19 10.97
CA MET A 1 13.95 7.22 11.62
C MET A 1 12.81 6.99 10.64
N GLY A 2 12.35 5.75 10.42
CA GLY A 2 11.27 5.47 9.47
C GLY A 2 9.92 5.97 9.96
N GLN A 3 9.02 6.33 9.04
CA GLN A 3 7.65 6.78 9.33
C GLN A 3 6.65 5.78 8.76
N VAL A 4 5.56 5.52 9.49
CA VAL A 4 4.42 4.75 8.99
C VAL A 4 3.39 5.72 8.43
N LEU A 5 3.00 5.52 7.17
CA LEU A 5 1.89 6.27 6.59
C LEU A 5 0.57 5.67 7.12
N PRO A 6 -0.29 6.46 7.77
CA PRO A 6 -1.57 5.98 8.28
C PRO A 6 -2.45 5.45 7.15
N THR A 7 -2.86 4.19 7.26
CA THR A 7 -3.71 3.56 6.26
C THR A 7 -5.01 3.00 6.84
N HIS A 8 -6.14 3.35 6.23
CA HIS A 8 -7.46 2.85 6.58
C HIS A 8 -8.10 2.06 5.45
N ARG A 9 -8.86 1.05 5.83
CA ARG A 9 -9.76 0.33 4.92
C ARG A 9 -11.08 1.09 4.78
N LEU A 10 -11.87 0.70 3.79
CA LEU A 10 -13.20 1.29 3.53
C LEU A 10 -14.15 1.25 4.75
N ALA A 11 -13.95 0.31 5.68
CA ALA A 11 -14.73 0.26 6.91
C ALA A 11 -14.44 1.43 7.88
N HIS A 12 -13.24 2.03 7.78
CA HIS A 12 -12.73 3.05 8.72
C HIS A 12 -12.49 4.41 8.06
N SER A 13 -12.53 4.49 6.73
CA SER A 13 -12.34 5.73 5.98
C SER A 13 -13.12 5.71 4.66
N PRO A 14 -13.79 6.82 4.28
CA PRO A 14 -14.43 6.95 2.98
C PRO A 14 -13.42 6.90 1.81
N TYR A 15 -12.14 7.19 2.08
CA TYR A 15 -11.06 7.13 1.09
C TYR A 15 -10.34 5.78 1.05
N GLY A 16 -10.79 4.79 1.83
CA GLY A 16 -10.14 3.49 1.91
C GLY A 16 -10.02 2.80 0.53
N GLY A 17 -8.95 2.05 0.33
CA GLY A 17 -8.74 1.29 -0.92
C GLY A 17 -7.84 2.01 -1.92
N VAL A 18 -8.23 2.03 -3.20
CA VAL A 18 -7.34 2.48 -4.28
C VAL A 18 -7.08 3.99 -4.27
N ALA A 19 -8.05 4.80 -3.85
CA ALA A 19 -7.99 6.27 -3.83
C ALA A 19 -7.39 6.85 -2.52
N GLN A 20 -6.73 6.01 -1.74
CA GLN A 20 -6.35 6.34 -0.39
C GLN A 20 -5.24 7.40 -0.31
N PRO A 21 -5.35 8.42 0.58
CA PRO A 21 -4.40 9.53 0.66
C PRO A 21 -2.96 9.10 0.95
N ALA A 22 -2.78 8.05 1.74
CA ALA A 22 -1.46 7.48 2.02
C ALA A 22 -0.77 6.90 0.77
N VAL A 23 -1.54 6.37 -0.19
CA VAL A 23 -0.97 5.89 -1.47
C VAL A 23 -0.49 7.08 -2.30
N THR A 24 -1.26 8.18 -2.32
CA THR A 24 -0.84 9.45 -2.93
C THR A 24 0.45 9.99 -2.31
N GLN A 25 0.56 9.96 -0.98
CA GLN A 25 1.80 10.33 -0.28
C GLN A 25 2.97 9.41 -0.67
N ALA A 26 2.77 8.10 -0.73
CA ALA A 26 3.81 7.15 -1.13
C ALA A 26 4.30 7.36 -2.57
N ILE A 27 3.40 7.59 -3.54
CA ILE A 27 3.77 7.92 -4.93
C ILE A 27 4.63 9.19 -4.99
N ARG A 28 4.25 10.21 -4.22
CA ARG A 28 4.98 11.48 -4.14
C ARG A 28 6.35 11.31 -3.48
N LEU A 29 6.46 10.51 -2.42
CA LEU A 29 7.73 10.18 -1.77
C LEU A 29 8.69 9.43 -2.70
N LEU A 30 8.19 8.61 -3.61
CA LEU A 30 8.97 7.95 -4.65
C LEU A 30 9.35 8.87 -5.82
N SER A 31 8.89 10.12 -5.81
CA SER A 31 9.08 11.11 -6.87
C SER A 31 9.86 12.33 -6.38
N LYS A 32 10.29 13.19 -7.31
CA LYS A 32 10.92 14.47 -6.98
C LYS A 32 9.89 15.48 -6.49
N GLY A 33 9.95 15.84 -5.20
CA GLY A 33 9.11 16.85 -4.57
C GLY A 33 9.76 18.25 -4.56
N PRO A 34 9.25 19.16 -3.70
CA PRO A 34 8.19 18.97 -2.71
C PRO A 34 6.77 18.97 -3.33
N PHE A 35 5.80 18.39 -2.62
CA PHE A 35 4.40 18.34 -3.07
C PHE A 35 3.44 18.96 -2.04
N PRO A 36 2.53 19.87 -2.46
CA PRO A 36 1.53 20.45 -1.57
C PRO A 36 0.45 19.43 -1.18
N VAL A 37 -0.22 19.64 -0.04
CA VAL A 37 -1.29 18.77 0.50
C VAL A 37 -2.68 18.97 -0.12
N ASN A 38 -2.76 19.71 -1.22
CA ASN A 38 -3.98 20.25 -1.83
C ASN A 38 -5.14 19.25 -2.11
N ALA A 39 -4.88 17.96 -2.29
CA ALA A 39 -5.93 16.99 -2.59
C ALA A 39 -6.57 16.31 -1.36
N HIS A 40 -5.84 16.25 -0.25
CA HIS A 40 -6.27 15.57 0.97
C HIS A 40 -5.94 16.42 2.19
N ASN A 41 -6.17 17.73 2.08
CA ASN A 41 -5.78 18.67 3.12
C ASN A 41 -6.57 18.40 4.40
N ALA A 42 -5.89 18.38 5.56
CA ALA A 42 -6.61 18.31 6.83
C ALA A 42 -7.43 19.60 7.04
N ARG A 43 -8.46 19.52 7.90
CA ARG A 43 -9.33 20.67 8.21
C ARG A 43 -8.50 21.89 8.64
N PRO A 44 -8.94 23.13 8.35
CA PRO A 44 -8.18 24.34 8.69
C PRO A 44 -7.75 24.43 10.16
N GLU A 45 -8.59 23.96 11.10
CA GLU A 45 -8.26 23.97 12.53
C GLU A 45 -7.11 22.99 12.88
N ARG A 46 -6.86 21.99 12.02
CA ARG A 46 -5.80 20.98 12.17
C ARG A 46 -4.57 21.26 11.29
N GLN A 47 -4.47 22.45 10.72
CA GLN A 47 -3.26 22.92 10.02
C GLN A 47 -2.26 23.61 10.96
N HIS A 48 -2.59 23.75 12.24
CA HIS A 48 -1.75 24.41 13.22
C HIS A 48 -1.54 23.49 14.42
N TRP A 49 -0.40 23.66 15.08
CA TRP A 49 -0.11 22.94 16.30
C TRP A 49 -1.17 23.24 17.38
N SER A 50 -1.65 22.19 18.04
CA SER A 50 -2.48 22.29 19.25
C SER A 50 -2.30 21.06 20.12
N LEU A 51 -2.82 21.08 21.35
CA LEU A 51 -2.81 19.91 22.24
C LEU A 51 -3.51 18.69 21.63
N GLN A 52 -4.46 18.91 20.71
CA GLN A 52 -5.19 17.87 20.00
C GLN A 52 -4.60 17.58 18.60
N ASN A 53 -3.61 18.35 18.15
CA ASN A 53 -3.01 18.25 16.82
C ASN A 53 -1.50 18.55 16.89
N VAL A 54 -0.76 17.60 17.48
CA VAL A 54 0.68 17.73 17.75
C VAL A 54 1.57 17.32 16.57
N CYS A 55 0.98 16.80 15.50
CA CYS A 55 1.69 16.32 14.31
C CYS A 55 2.13 17.44 13.38
N VAL A 56 1.64 18.67 13.56
CA VAL A 56 2.04 19.84 12.78
C VAL A 56 3.03 20.67 13.57
N ASP A 57 4.11 21.09 12.91
CA ASP A 57 5.13 21.95 13.50
C ASP A 57 4.56 23.36 13.79
N PRO A 58 4.69 23.90 15.03
CA PRO A 58 4.20 25.23 15.38
C PRO A 58 4.90 26.38 14.64
N PHE A 59 6.03 26.12 13.98
CA PHE A 59 6.80 27.13 13.25
C PHE A 59 6.57 27.12 11.73
N SER A 60 5.68 26.24 11.25
CA SER A 60 5.37 26.12 9.83
C SER A 60 4.18 26.98 9.45
N ASP A 61 4.40 28.00 8.62
CA ASP A 61 3.33 28.87 8.10
C ASP A 61 2.53 28.24 6.94
N LEU A 62 3.00 27.10 6.41
CA LEU A 62 2.37 26.41 5.28
C LEU A 62 1.48 25.25 5.76
N PRO A 63 0.33 25.01 5.10
CA PRO A 63 -0.46 23.82 5.36
C PRO A 63 0.33 22.59 4.91
N ILE A 64 0.77 21.80 5.89
CA ILE A 64 1.58 20.60 5.71
C ILE A 64 0.90 19.35 6.26
N ALA A 65 -0.35 19.47 6.73
CA ALA A 65 -1.11 18.36 7.26
C ALA A 65 -2.11 17.80 6.24
N TYR A 66 -2.17 16.48 6.14
CA TYR A 66 -3.15 15.79 5.32
C TYR A 66 -4.04 14.88 6.18
N THR A 67 -5.24 14.59 5.68
CA THR A 67 -6.21 13.71 6.31
C THR A 67 -6.32 12.39 5.54
N THR A 68 -6.57 11.31 6.26
CA THR A 68 -6.85 9.98 5.70
C THR A 68 -8.29 9.54 5.84
N ASN A 69 -9.13 10.24 6.61
CA ASN A 69 -10.55 9.95 6.77
C ASN A 69 -11.49 11.18 6.74
N GLY A 70 -10.95 12.39 6.56
CA GLY A 70 -11.69 13.66 6.57
C GLY A 70 -11.79 14.33 7.94
N GLU A 71 -11.35 13.65 9.00
CA GLU A 71 -11.37 14.14 10.36
C GLU A 71 -9.96 14.23 10.94
N ASP A 72 -9.13 13.20 10.76
CA ASP A 72 -7.77 13.10 11.26
C ASP A 72 -6.79 14.12 10.62
N SER A 73 -5.59 14.18 11.19
CA SER A 73 -4.52 15.05 10.71
C SER A 73 -3.18 14.39 10.93
N HIS A 74 -2.37 14.36 9.87
CA HIS A 74 -1.05 13.78 9.86
C HIS A 74 -0.10 14.68 9.08
N LEU A 75 1.14 14.77 9.52
CA LEU A 75 2.17 15.47 8.76
C LEU A 75 2.36 14.81 7.41
N ALA A 76 2.28 15.58 6.32
CA ALA A 76 2.51 15.09 4.97
C ALA A 76 4.02 15.04 4.70
N PRO A 77 4.67 13.86 4.72
CA PRO A 77 6.11 13.79 4.52
C PRO A 77 6.52 14.24 3.11
N SER A 78 5.63 14.15 2.11
CA SER A 78 5.91 14.61 0.75
C SER A 78 6.01 16.13 0.61
N ALA A 79 5.60 16.91 1.62
CA ALA A 79 5.73 18.36 1.62
C ALA A 79 7.20 18.81 1.76
N PHE A 80 8.07 17.94 2.27
CA PHE A 80 9.48 18.23 2.47
C PHE A 80 10.31 17.69 1.31
N SER A 81 11.06 18.56 0.62
CA SER A 81 11.88 18.19 -0.53
C SER A 81 12.97 17.17 -0.18
N CYS A 82 13.48 17.19 1.06
CA CYS A 82 14.47 16.23 1.57
C CYS A 82 13.96 14.79 1.67
N ASN A 83 12.64 14.57 1.58
CA ASN A 83 12.03 13.25 1.58
C ASN A 83 11.75 12.72 0.15
N SER A 84 12.22 13.41 -0.89
CA SER A 84 12.11 12.91 -2.27
C SER A 84 12.93 11.64 -2.46
N TYR A 85 12.45 10.74 -3.33
CA TYR A 85 13.08 9.44 -3.61
C TYR A 85 13.30 8.58 -2.35
N SER A 86 12.35 8.65 -1.42
CA SER A 86 12.37 7.86 -0.19
C SER A 86 12.20 6.37 -0.46
N TRP A 87 12.68 5.57 0.48
CA TRP A 87 12.42 4.14 0.52
C TRP A 87 11.03 3.86 1.10
N VAL A 88 10.20 3.07 0.41
CA VAL A 88 8.84 2.71 0.85
C VAL A 88 8.73 1.19 1.00
N HIS A 89 8.36 0.73 2.20
CA HIS A 89 7.94 -0.66 2.43
C HIS A 89 6.41 -0.75 2.37
N ILE A 90 5.88 -1.76 1.66
CA ILE A 90 4.44 -2.00 1.54
C ILE A 90 4.11 -3.48 1.76
N PHE A 91 3.04 -3.74 2.52
CA PHE A 91 2.49 -5.07 2.76
C PHE A 91 1.13 -5.18 2.04
N PRO A 92 1.12 -5.62 0.77
CA PRO A 92 -0.04 -5.47 -0.11
C PRO A 92 -1.23 -6.36 0.24
N GLU A 93 -1.08 -7.39 1.09
CA GLU A 93 -2.20 -8.18 1.63
C GLU A 93 -3.18 -7.31 2.44
N GLY A 94 -2.64 -6.27 3.10
CA GLY A 94 -3.40 -5.26 3.83
C GLY A 94 -4.27 -5.84 4.95
N LYS A 95 -3.81 -6.94 5.56
CA LYS A 95 -4.27 -7.60 6.79
C LYS A 95 -3.10 -8.39 7.38
N ILE A 96 -3.16 -8.69 8.67
CA ILE A 96 -2.32 -9.74 9.25
C ILE A 96 -2.93 -11.08 8.82
N HIS A 97 -2.13 -11.92 8.20
CA HIS A 97 -2.51 -13.26 7.76
C HIS A 97 -1.49 -14.27 8.29
N GLN A 98 -1.94 -15.24 9.07
CA GLN A 98 -1.12 -16.30 9.65
C GLN A 98 -1.72 -17.65 9.24
N ALA A 99 -1.24 -18.19 8.11
CA ALA A 99 -1.67 -19.50 7.61
C ALA A 99 -0.63 -20.59 7.98
N PRO A 100 -1.07 -21.80 8.39
CA PRO A 100 -0.16 -22.89 8.75
C PRO A 100 0.81 -23.30 7.64
N ASN A 101 0.35 -23.24 6.38
CA ASN A 101 1.13 -23.54 5.17
C ASN A 101 1.86 -22.31 4.61
N LYS A 102 1.86 -21.17 5.34
CA LYS A 102 2.49 -19.91 4.95
C LYS A 102 2.04 -19.43 3.55
N THR A 103 0.73 -19.54 3.26
CA THR A 103 0.14 -18.94 2.06
C THR A 103 0.00 -17.43 2.23
N MET A 104 0.15 -16.69 1.14
CA MET A 104 -0.19 -15.27 1.08
C MET A 104 -1.64 -15.07 0.63
N ARG A 105 -2.34 -14.07 1.18
CA ARG A 105 -3.59 -13.58 0.56
C ARG A 105 -3.32 -12.85 -0.74
N TYR A 106 -4.36 -12.63 -1.53
CA TYR A 106 -4.31 -11.71 -2.67
C TYR A 106 -3.73 -10.34 -2.30
N PHE A 107 -3.07 -9.70 -3.27
CA PHE A 107 -2.51 -8.36 -3.11
C PHE A 107 -3.54 -7.30 -3.51
N LYS A 108 -3.65 -6.24 -2.71
CA LYS A 108 -4.50 -5.09 -3.03
C LYS A 108 -3.86 -4.23 -4.12
N TRP A 109 -4.70 -3.67 -4.98
CA TRP A 109 -4.28 -2.90 -6.16
C TRP A 109 -3.54 -1.60 -5.86
N GLY A 110 -3.50 -1.15 -4.60
CA GLY A 110 -2.74 0.02 -4.19
C GLY A 110 -1.28 -0.06 -4.62
N VAL A 111 -0.66 -1.24 -4.56
CA VAL A 111 0.75 -1.45 -4.96
C VAL A 111 1.02 -1.12 -6.43
N ALA A 112 0.05 -1.42 -7.32
CA ALA A 112 0.17 -1.11 -8.73
C ALA A 112 0.25 0.40 -8.99
N ARG A 113 -0.38 1.22 -8.15
CA ARG A 113 -0.32 2.68 -8.26
C ARG A 113 1.10 3.22 -8.06
N LEU A 114 1.85 2.69 -7.08
CA LEU A 114 3.24 3.09 -6.85
C LEU A 114 4.15 2.78 -8.05
N ILE A 115 3.83 1.74 -8.81
CA ILE A 115 4.61 1.35 -10.01
C ILE A 115 4.16 2.11 -11.25
N LEU A 116 2.87 2.37 -11.42
CA LEU A 116 2.34 2.99 -12.64
C LEU A 116 2.41 4.53 -12.60
N GLU A 117 2.17 5.15 -11.46
CA GLU A 117 1.90 6.59 -11.34
C GLU A 117 3.12 7.43 -10.99
N THR A 118 4.20 6.80 -10.57
CA THR A 118 5.49 7.46 -10.31
C THR A 118 6.13 7.94 -11.61
N ASN A 119 6.74 9.13 -11.59
CA ASN A 119 7.37 9.71 -12.79
C ASN A 119 8.43 8.77 -13.38
N GLU A 120 9.31 8.28 -12.53
CA GLU A 120 10.30 7.24 -12.83
C GLU A 120 9.87 5.95 -12.13
N CYS A 121 10.16 4.79 -12.72
CA CYS A 121 9.82 3.54 -12.05
C CYS A 121 10.71 3.34 -10.82
N PRO A 122 10.15 3.17 -9.62
CA PRO A 122 10.96 2.92 -8.44
C PRO A 122 11.66 1.57 -8.58
N ASP A 123 12.85 1.44 -7.99
CA ASP A 123 13.47 0.13 -7.80
C ASP A 123 12.54 -0.75 -6.94
N VAL A 124 12.26 -1.96 -7.40
CA VAL A 124 11.40 -2.92 -6.70
C VAL A 124 12.24 -4.08 -6.18
N VAL A 125 12.14 -4.34 -4.88
CA VAL A 125 12.79 -5.47 -4.20
C VAL A 125 11.73 -6.29 -3.48
N PRO A 126 11.37 -7.50 -3.96
CA PRO A 126 10.42 -8.36 -3.26
C PRO A 126 11.03 -8.88 -1.96
N MET A 127 10.20 -9.01 -0.93
CA MET A 127 10.63 -9.52 0.37
C MET A 127 9.67 -10.60 0.88
N TRP A 128 10.24 -11.61 1.53
CA TRP A 128 9.52 -12.67 2.23
C TRP A 128 9.84 -12.59 3.72
N VAL A 129 8.80 -12.58 4.56
CA VAL A 129 8.92 -12.44 6.00
C VAL A 129 8.19 -13.58 6.69
N GLU A 130 8.89 -14.31 7.56
CA GLU A 130 8.32 -15.47 8.28
C GLU A 130 8.85 -15.58 9.70
N GLY A 131 8.08 -16.23 10.59
CA GLY A 131 8.45 -16.51 11.98
C GLY A 131 7.84 -15.54 13.00
N PHE A 132 7.35 -14.38 12.56
CA PHE A 132 6.65 -13.43 13.45
C PHE A 132 5.35 -14.01 14.03
N ASP A 133 4.68 -14.89 13.27
CA ASP A 133 3.53 -15.68 13.72
C ASP A 133 3.88 -16.62 14.90
N GLN A 134 5.11 -17.12 14.96
CA GLN A 134 5.55 -17.99 16.06
C GLN A 134 5.86 -17.21 17.34
N VAL A 135 6.39 -16.00 17.19
CA VAL A 135 6.67 -15.07 18.29
C VAL A 135 5.37 -14.48 18.83
N MET A 136 4.52 -13.98 17.92
CA MET A 136 3.32 -13.19 18.19
C MET A 136 2.07 -13.77 17.47
N HIS A 137 1.71 -15.04 17.73
CA HIS A 137 0.53 -15.70 17.14
C HIS A 137 -0.84 -15.07 17.50
N GLU A 138 -1.77 -14.88 16.57
CA GLU A 138 -3.04 -14.19 16.89
C GLU A 138 -3.95 -14.93 17.88
N SER A 139 -3.79 -16.24 18.05
CA SER A 139 -4.49 -17.03 19.07
C SER A 139 -4.00 -16.86 20.52
N ARG A 140 -2.99 -16.01 20.77
CA ARG A 140 -2.44 -15.81 22.12
C ARG A 140 -3.46 -15.21 23.08
N GLU A 141 -3.54 -15.80 24.26
CA GLU A 141 -4.30 -15.29 25.40
C GLU A 141 -3.43 -14.38 26.30
N PHE A 142 -3.97 -13.95 27.44
CA PHE A 142 -3.27 -13.06 28.37
C PHE A 142 -2.04 -13.75 29.00
N PRO A 143 -0.86 -13.08 29.07
CA PRO A 143 -0.56 -11.71 28.63
C PRO A 143 -0.18 -11.63 27.13
N ARG A 144 -1.03 -10.97 26.33
CA ARG A 144 -0.89 -10.90 24.85
C ARG A 144 0.29 -10.05 24.37
N PHE A 145 0.79 -9.13 25.20
CA PHE A 145 1.88 -8.22 24.84
C PHE A 145 3.28 -8.88 24.90
N LEU A 146 3.40 -10.04 25.54
CA LEU A 146 4.69 -10.68 25.76
C LEU A 146 5.04 -11.61 24.57
N PRO A 147 6.16 -11.38 23.86
CA PRO A 147 6.60 -12.24 22.77
C PRO A 147 7.09 -13.60 23.29
N ARG A 148 6.85 -14.67 22.52
CA ARG A 148 7.40 -16.01 22.83
C ARG A 148 8.91 -16.02 22.52
N PRO A 149 9.80 -16.29 23.51
CA PRO A 149 11.24 -16.33 23.28
C PRO A 149 11.66 -17.59 22.51
N GLY A 150 12.87 -17.57 21.95
CA GLY A 150 13.48 -18.74 21.32
C GLY A 150 12.82 -19.17 20.00
N LYS A 151 12.17 -18.24 19.29
CA LYS A 151 11.59 -18.46 17.95
C LYS A 151 12.43 -17.74 16.90
N ASP A 152 12.59 -18.39 15.77
CA ASP A 152 13.37 -17.84 14.65
C ASP A 152 12.51 -16.90 13.82
N VAL A 153 13.07 -15.73 13.53
CA VAL A 153 12.49 -14.73 12.63
C VAL A 153 13.44 -14.59 11.45
N SER A 154 12.89 -14.66 10.23
CA SER A 154 13.70 -14.49 9.02
C SER A 154 13.04 -13.52 8.05
N VAL A 155 13.88 -12.68 7.45
CA VAL A 155 13.53 -11.74 6.40
C VAL A 155 14.42 -12.05 5.21
N THR A 156 13.82 -12.42 4.09
CA THR A 156 14.53 -12.78 2.87
C THR A 156 14.24 -11.74 1.81
N PHE A 157 15.28 -11.17 1.23
CA PHE A 157 15.17 -10.21 0.15
C PHE A 157 15.45 -10.93 -1.18
N GLY A 158 14.58 -10.73 -2.16
CA GLY A 158 14.84 -11.15 -3.52
C GLY A 158 15.83 -10.21 -4.22
N GLN A 159 16.14 -10.53 -5.48
CA GLN A 159 16.95 -9.65 -6.31
C GLN A 159 16.17 -8.39 -6.69
N LYS A 160 16.91 -7.30 -6.95
CA LYS A 160 16.34 -6.10 -7.54
C LYS A 160 15.75 -6.44 -8.90
N VAL A 161 14.49 -6.08 -9.09
CA VAL A 161 13.74 -6.36 -10.32
C VAL A 161 14.26 -5.46 -11.45
N ASP A 162 14.43 -6.02 -12.65
CA ASP A 162 14.56 -5.22 -13.87
C ASP A 162 13.19 -4.62 -14.20
N THR A 163 12.99 -3.38 -13.75
CA THR A 163 11.70 -2.69 -13.80
C THR A 163 11.26 -2.38 -15.22
N ASP A 164 12.19 -2.12 -16.13
CA ASP A 164 11.88 -1.87 -17.53
C ASP A 164 11.45 -3.14 -18.25
N ALA A 165 12.15 -4.25 -18.01
CA ALA A 165 11.76 -5.55 -18.57
C ALA A 165 10.42 -6.04 -18.02
N VAL A 166 10.18 -5.88 -16.71
CA VAL A 166 8.99 -6.43 -16.05
C VAL A 166 7.77 -5.52 -16.18
N PHE A 167 7.92 -4.20 -15.98
CA PHE A 167 6.81 -3.24 -15.90
C PHE A 167 6.78 -2.22 -17.04
N GLY A 168 7.80 -2.16 -17.91
CA GLY A 168 7.92 -1.14 -18.94
C GLY A 168 6.73 -1.08 -19.89
N ASP A 169 6.18 -2.23 -20.30
CA ASP A 169 4.98 -2.28 -21.14
C ASP A 169 3.74 -1.76 -20.44
N MET A 170 3.51 -2.21 -19.21
CA MET A 170 2.39 -1.77 -18.38
C MET A 170 2.46 -0.25 -18.12
N ARG A 171 3.66 0.29 -17.88
CA ARG A 171 3.88 1.74 -17.74
C ARG A 171 3.65 2.52 -19.03
N ARG A 172 3.98 1.95 -20.21
CA ARG A 172 3.62 2.56 -21.51
C ARG A 172 2.10 2.63 -21.68
N ARG A 173 1.41 1.51 -21.48
CA ARG A 173 -0.06 1.42 -21.55
C ARG A 173 -0.75 2.37 -20.57
N TRP A 174 -0.19 2.54 -19.37
CA TRP A 174 -0.69 3.53 -18.41
C TRP A 174 -0.54 4.98 -18.91
N ARG A 175 0.61 5.33 -19.50
CA ARG A 175 0.81 6.67 -20.08
C ARG A 175 -0.16 6.94 -21.23
N ASP A 176 -0.38 5.96 -22.09
CA ASP A 176 -1.35 6.08 -23.19
C ASP A 176 -2.78 6.25 -22.67
N LEU A 177 -3.15 5.49 -21.63
CA LEU A 177 -4.45 5.61 -20.97
C LEU A 177 -4.64 7.00 -20.35
N LYS A 178 -3.62 7.50 -19.64
CA LYS A 178 -3.61 8.83 -19.04
C LYS A 178 -3.75 9.92 -20.11
N ALA A 179 -2.99 9.84 -21.20
CA ALA A 179 -3.07 10.79 -22.30
C ALA A 179 -4.47 10.81 -22.96
N LYS A 180 -5.10 9.64 -23.14
CA LYS A 180 -6.49 9.56 -23.65
C LYS A 180 -7.49 10.20 -22.70
N ALA A 181 -7.36 9.97 -21.40
CA ALA A 181 -8.23 10.58 -20.39
C ALA A 181 -8.08 12.11 -20.37
N GLU A 182 -6.84 12.62 -20.46
CA GLU A 182 -6.55 14.06 -20.52
C GLU A 182 -7.06 14.72 -21.81
N LEU A 183 -7.07 14.02 -22.95
CA LEU A 183 -7.66 14.53 -24.19
C LEU A 183 -9.18 14.68 -24.10
N LYS A 184 -9.84 13.75 -23.41
CA LYS A 184 -11.30 13.75 -23.24
C LYS A 184 -11.76 14.78 -22.19
N ALA A 185 -10.96 14.97 -21.15
CA ALA A 185 -11.23 15.84 -20.02
C ALA A 185 -9.96 16.67 -19.68
N PRO A 186 -9.72 17.79 -20.38
CA PRO A 186 -8.50 18.60 -20.21
C PRO A 186 -8.27 19.08 -18.77
N GLU A 187 -9.32 19.25 -17.98
CA GLU A 187 -9.27 19.62 -16.56
C GLU A 187 -8.52 18.59 -15.70
N THR A 188 -8.42 17.34 -16.15
CA THR A 188 -7.71 16.28 -15.43
C THR A 188 -6.19 16.41 -15.52
N ARG A 189 -5.68 17.22 -16.45
CA ARG A 189 -4.25 17.46 -16.66
C ARG A 189 -3.61 18.23 -15.50
N ASP A 190 -4.37 19.12 -14.87
CA ASP A 190 -3.90 19.96 -13.76
C ASP A 190 -4.04 19.28 -12.39
N LEU A 191 -4.46 18.01 -12.36
CA LEU A 191 -4.57 17.26 -11.11
C LEU A 191 -3.20 17.06 -10.46
N PRO A 192 -3.11 17.18 -9.12
CA PRO A 192 -1.85 16.96 -8.41
C PRO A 192 -1.31 15.54 -8.60
N VAL A 193 0.01 15.38 -8.53
CA VAL A 193 0.67 14.05 -8.63
C VAL A 193 0.07 13.07 -7.61
N GLY A 194 -0.28 11.88 -8.09
CA GLY A 194 -0.93 10.81 -7.33
C GLY A 194 -2.44 11.00 -7.10
N VAL A 195 -3.05 12.05 -7.67
CA VAL A 195 -4.50 12.24 -7.71
C VAL A 195 -4.97 11.90 -9.11
N LEU A 196 -6.04 11.10 -9.19
CA LEU A 196 -6.55 10.57 -10.45
C LEU A 196 -8.02 10.96 -10.63
N SER A 197 -8.45 11.08 -11.89
CA SER A 197 -9.86 11.19 -12.25
C SER A 197 -10.60 9.87 -12.01
N ASP A 198 -11.94 9.91 -11.96
CA ASP A 198 -12.77 8.71 -11.79
C ASP A 198 -12.53 7.69 -12.91
N GLU A 199 -12.35 8.13 -14.14
CA GLU A 199 -12.02 7.26 -15.28
C GLU A 199 -10.68 6.53 -15.08
N LEU A 200 -9.66 7.19 -14.57
CA LEU A 200 -8.37 6.56 -14.28
C LEU A 200 -8.42 5.72 -12.99
N LEU A 201 -9.31 6.00 -12.05
CA LEU A 201 -9.49 5.20 -10.83
C LEU A 201 -10.29 3.93 -11.09
N ASN A 202 -11.46 4.05 -11.71
CA ASN A 202 -12.49 3.03 -11.78
C ASN A 202 -12.73 2.50 -13.20
N GLY A 203 -12.11 3.11 -14.22
CA GLY A 203 -12.25 2.68 -15.60
C GLY A 203 -11.76 1.25 -15.83
N LYS A 204 -12.46 0.52 -16.69
CA LYS A 204 -12.19 -0.90 -16.96
C LYS A 204 -10.74 -1.16 -17.39
N GLU A 205 -10.21 -0.35 -18.30
CA GLU A 205 -8.82 -0.49 -18.77
C GLU A 205 -7.80 -0.24 -17.64
N ALA A 206 -8.04 0.77 -16.80
CA ALA A 206 -7.19 1.05 -15.64
C ALA A 206 -7.21 -0.10 -14.62
N VAL A 207 -8.40 -0.64 -14.34
CA VAL A 207 -8.57 -1.76 -13.40
C VAL A 207 -7.87 -3.01 -13.90
N GLU A 208 -8.04 -3.39 -15.17
CA GLU A 208 -7.36 -4.57 -15.74
C GLU A 208 -5.83 -4.41 -15.73
N LEU A 209 -5.33 -3.22 -16.07
CA LEU A 209 -3.90 -2.92 -15.99
C LEU A 209 -3.37 -3.04 -14.55
N ARG A 210 -4.11 -2.55 -13.56
CA ARG A 210 -3.72 -2.69 -12.15
C ARG A 210 -3.73 -4.14 -11.68
N LYS A 211 -4.69 -4.96 -12.12
CA LYS A 211 -4.71 -6.40 -11.82
C LYS A 211 -3.46 -7.08 -12.37
N GLU A 212 -3.08 -6.77 -13.62
CA GLU A 212 -1.88 -7.30 -14.26
C GLU A 212 -0.59 -6.96 -13.48
N VAL A 213 -0.40 -5.67 -13.15
CA VAL A 213 0.76 -5.21 -12.35
C VAL A 213 0.77 -5.87 -10.98
N THR A 214 -0.39 -5.91 -10.30
CA THR A 214 -0.49 -6.48 -8.94
C THR A 214 -0.16 -7.97 -8.95
N LYS A 215 -0.62 -8.71 -9.97
CA LYS A 215 -0.28 -10.11 -10.16
C LYS A 215 1.23 -10.29 -10.35
N LYS A 216 1.87 -9.47 -11.19
CA LYS A 216 3.32 -9.52 -11.38
C LYS A 216 4.10 -9.26 -10.10
N VAL A 217 3.66 -8.29 -9.29
CA VAL A 217 4.27 -8.04 -7.96
C VAL A 217 4.11 -9.25 -7.04
N ARG A 218 2.94 -9.91 -7.05
CA ARG A 218 2.74 -11.14 -6.28
C ARG A 218 3.69 -12.26 -6.75
N ASP A 219 3.78 -12.48 -8.05
CA ASP A 219 4.63 -13.52 -8.64
C ASP A 219 6.10 -13.34 -8.22
N LEU A 220 6.58 -12.10 -8.17
CA LEU A 220 7.93 -11.77 -7.69
C LEU A 220 8.14 -12.15 -6.21
N VAL A 221 7.12 -11.99 -5.35
CA VAL A 221 7.20 -12.43 -3.96
C VAL A 221 7.13 -13.97 -3.86
N LEU A 222 6.34 -14.62 -4.72
CA LEU A 222 6.31 -16.08 -4.83
C LEU A 222 7.66 -16.67 -5.25
N ASP A 223 8.45 -15.98 -6.08
CA ASP A 223 9.82 -16.39 -6.40
C ASP A 223 10.73 -16.38 -5.16
N VAL A 224 10.62 -15.35 -4.31
CA VAL A 224 11.36 -15.30 -3.04
C VAL A 224 10.89 -16.41 -2.09
N ARG A 225 9.58 -16.70 -2.08
CA ARG A 225 9.02 -17.81 -1.31
C ARG A 225 9.58 -19.17 -1.78
N ARG A 226 9.68 -19.38 -3.10
CA ARG A 226 10.29 -20.59 -3.69
C ARG A 226 11.76 -20.74 -3.33
N SER A 227 12.53 -19.64 -3.32
CA SER A 227 13.96 -19.69 -2.95
C SER A 227 14.19 -20.11 -1.49
N ARG A 228 13.16 -20.01 -0.64
CA ARG A 228 13.14 -20.51 0.74
C ARG A 228 12.76 -22.00 0.87
N GLY A 229 12.49 -22.68 -0.25
CA GLY A 229 12.12 -24.09 -0.26
C GLY A 229 10.66 -24.35 0.14
N LEU A 230 9.80 -23.34 0.12
CA LEU A 230 8.37 -23.48 0.38
C LEU A 230 7.64 -23.99 -0.88
N PRO A 231 6.64 -24.88 -0.75
CA PRO A 231 5.95 -25.50 -1.88
C PRO A 231 5.03 -24.50 -2.57
N ASP A 232 4.89 -24.52 -3.90
CA ASP A 232 4.01 -23.58 -4.62
C ASP A 232 2.59 -23.51 -4.05
N GLU A 233 2.02 -22.31 -4.05
CA GLU A 233 0.66 -22.06 -3.58
C GLU A 233 -0.37 -22.44 -4.66
N ASP A 234 -1.61 -22.75 -4.26
CA ASP A 234 -2.71 -22.82 -5.22
C ASP A 234 -2.89 -21.43 -5.85
N PRO A 235 -2.90 -21.30 -7.19
CA PRO A 235 -3.15 -20.03 -7.87
C PRO A 235 -4.41 -19.29 -7.39
N LYS A 236 -5.41 -20.02 -6.86
CA LYS A 236 -6.64 -19.46 -6.29
C LYS A 236 -6.38 -18.57 -5.07
N GLU A 237 -5.32 -18.81 -4.30
CA GLU A 237 -4.97 -18.00 -3.12
C GLU A 237 -4.71 -16.53 -3.49
N GLY A 238 -4.27 -16.29 -4.73
CA GLY A 238 -4.05 -14.96 -5.28
C GLY A 238 -5.31 -14.21 -5.74
N LEU A 239 -6.47 -14.88 -5.76
CA LEU A 239 -7.73 -14.33 -6.26
C LEU A 239 -8.59 -13.81 -5.12
N VAL A 240 -9.24 -12.65 -5.31
CA VAL A 240 -10.12 -12.06 -4.29
C VAL A 240 -11.34 -12.94 -4.02
N GLU A 241 -11.83 -13.61 -5.07
CA GLU A 241 -13.03 -14.43 -5.08
C GLU A 241 -12.92 -15.61 -4.09
N THR A 242 -11.75 -16.24 -3.99
CA THR A 242 -11.46 -17.33 -3.05
C THR A 242 -11.76 -16.91 -1.62
N TRP A 243 -11.25 -15.74 -1.22
CA TRP A 243 -11.41 -15.23 0.14
C TRP A 243 -12.78 -14.62 0.43
N ILE A 244 -13.59 -14.34 -0.61
CA ILE A 244 -15.00 -13.96 -0.43
C ILE A 244 -15.84 -15.21 -0.11
N GLN A 245 -15.48 -16.35 -0.69
CA GLN A 245 -16.18 -17.63 -0.47
C GLN A 245 -16.01 -18.16 0.96
N GLU A 246 -14.91 -17.84 1.64
CA GLU A 246 -14.64 -18.17 3.05
C GLU A 246 -15.58 -17.47 4.06
N GLY A 247 -16.47 -16.59 3.59
CA GLY A 247 -17.58 -16.07 4.38
C GLY A 247 -17.35 -14.68 5.01
N PRO A 248 -18.34 -14.18 5.78
CA PRO A 248 -18.37 -12.80 6.25
C PRO A 248 -17.44 -12.52 7.44
N LYS A 249 -16.79 -13.54 7.99
CA LYS A 249 -15.95 -13.42 9.18
C LYS A 249 -14.74 -12.55 8.86
N ARG A 250 -14.63 -11.41 9.54
CA ARG A 250 -13.59 -10.40 9.24
C ARG A 250 -12.25 -10.68 9.90
N GLU A 251 -12.29 -11.29 11.09
CA GLU A 251 -11.14 -11.53 11.97
C GLU A 251 -11.27 -12.84 12.76
N GLY A 252 -10.13 -13.30 13.27
CA GLY A 252 -9.98 -14.53 14.05
C GLY A 252 -9.60 -15.72 13.20
N LYS A 253 -9.84 -16.92 13.73
CA LYS A 253 -9.59 -18.19 13.05
C LYS A 253 -10.58 -18.40 11.89
N MET A 254 -10.08 -18.70 10.70
CA MET A 254 -10.84 -18.98 9.49
C MET A 254 -10.98 -20.49 9.24
N ASP A 255 -11.80 -20.87 8.26
CA ASP A 255 -12.12 -22.27 7.95
C ASP A 255 -10.94 -23.03 7.32
N ASP A 256 -9.99 -22.30 6.73
CA ASP A 256 -8.71 -22.80 6.20
C ASP A 256 -7.62 -22.93 7.30
N GLU A 257 -8.02 -22.82 8.57
CA GLU A 257 -7.15 -22.78 9.76
C GLU A 257 -6.23 -21.56 9.85
N SER A 258 -6.32 -20.61 8.91
CA SER A 258 -5.59 -19.35 8.98
C SER A 258 -6.14 -18.43 10.08
N TRP A 259 -5.31 -17.53 10.57
CA TRP A 259 -5.73 -16.43 11.44
C TRP A 259 -5.60 -15.11 10.72
N VAL A 260 -6.69 -14.34 10.72
CA VAL A 260 -6.76 -13.05 10.05
C VAL A 260 -7.10 -11.96 11.05
N ARG A 261 -6.44 -10.80 10.93
CA ARG A 261 -6.76 -9.61 11.74
C ARG A 261 -6.62 -8.33 10.93
N ASP A 262 -7.48 -7.36 11.21
CA ASP A 262 -7.37 -6.01 10.65
C ASP A 262 -6.21 -5.26 11.32
N ILE A 263 -5.54 -4.40 10.56
CA ILE A 263 -4.39 -3.61 11.01
C ILE A 263 -4.88 -2.25 11.52
#